data_AF-A0A5R9Q6D5-F1
#
_entry.id   AF-A0A5R9Q6D5-F1
#
_cell.length_a   1.000
_cell.length_b   1.000
_cell.length_c   1.000
_cell.angle_alpha   90.00
_cell.angle_beta   90.00
_cell.angle_gamma   90.00
#
_symmetry.space_group_name_H-M   'P 1'
#
loop_
_entity.id
_entity.type
_entity.pdbx_description
1 polymer ?
#
loop_
_entity_poly.entity_id
_entity_poly.type
_entity_poly.pdbx_seq_one_letter_code
_entity_poly.pdbx_strand_id
1 'polypeptide(L)' 'MIIDRHSLAKELPEFKEKIHELKMNDRHFARLFDDYHNLDHEVIRIEEGVENTSDDYLESLKKQRLHLKDQLYSILKSAS' A
#
# COMPACT_ATOMS: atom_id res chain seq x y z
N MET A 1 -17.25 6.98 -0.71
CA MET A 1 -16.24 7.18 -1.77
C MET A 1 -15.41 5.92 -1.84
N ILE A 2 -15.62 5.15 -2.89
CA ILE A 2 -15.01 3.84 -3.16
C ILE A 2 -13.72 4.13 -3.92
N ILE A 3 -12.60 4.16 -3.21
CA ILE A 3 -11.29 4.32 -3.82
C ILE A 3 -11.02 3.03 -4.58
N ASP A 4 -11.15 3.10 -5.90
CA ASP A 4 -11.02 1.95 -6.78
C ASP A 4 -9.55 1.52 -6.85
N ARG A 5 -9.20 0.64 -5.90
CA ARG A 5 -8.45 -0.61 -6.14
C ARG A 5 -7.15 -0.50 -6.95
N HIS A 6 -6.15 0.15 -6.36
CA HIS A 6 -4.76 -0.35 -6.34
C HIS A 6 -4.48 -1.09 -5.03
N SER A 7 -5.45 -1.90 -4.58
CA SER A 7 -5.24 -2.74 -3.40
C SER A 7 -4.27 -3.85 -3.74
N LEU A 8 -3.32 -4.12 -2.84
CA LEU A 8 -2.47 -5.32 -2.83
C LEU A 8 -3.26 -6.60 -3.17
N ALA A 9 -4.54 -6.66 -2.76
CA ALA A 9 -5.50 -7.72 -3.07
C ALA A 9 -5.86 -7.92 -4.56
N LYS A 10 -5.60 -6.93 -5.42
CA LYS A 10 -5.77 -7.00 -6.88
C LYS A 10 -4.50 -7.48 -7.56
N GLU A 11 -3.34 -7.10 -7.02
CA GLU A 11 -2.03 -7.61 -7.47
C GLU A 11 -1.78 -9.06 -7.02
N LEU A 12 -2.37 -9.47 -5.89
CA LEU A 12 -2.24 -10.78 -5.29
C LEU A 12 -3.64 -11.41 -5.06
N PRO A 13 -4.33 -11.85 -6.13
CA PRO A 13 -5.66 -12.43 -6.00
C PRO A 13 -5.66 -13.71 -5.16
N GLU A 14 -4.56 -14.47 -5.16
CA GLU A 14 -4.38 -15.68 -4.36
C GLU A 14 -4.32 -15.41 -2.85
N PHE A 15 -3.86 -14.22 -2.45
CA PHE A 15 -3.78 -13.80 -1.06
C PHE A 15 -4.94 -12.89 -0.64
N LYS A 16 -5.90 -12.63 -1.52
CA LYS A 16 -7.00 -11.68 -1.27
C LYS A 16 -7.80 -11.99 -0.01
N GLU A 17 -8.18 -13.25 0.21
CA GLU A 17 -8.89 -13.66 1.43
C GLU A 17 -8.02 -13.45 2.67
N LYS A 18 -6.76 -13.83 2.58
CA LYS A 18 -5.77 -13.69 3.66
C LYS A 18 -5.51 -12.22 4.02
N ILE A 19 -5.41 -11.35 3.02
CA ILE A 19 -5.31 -9.89 3.17
C ILE A 19 -6.54 -9.36 3.90
N HIS A 20 -7.74 -9.85 3.57
CA HIS A 20 -8.97 -9.42 4.22
C HIS A 20 -9.03 -9.88 5.69
N GLU A 21 -8.67 -11.14 5.96
CA GLU A 21 -8.59 -11.66 7.32
C GLU A 21 -7.53 -10.94 8.16
N LEU A 22 -6.32 -10.75 7.62
CA LEU A 22 -5.24 -10.03 8.29
C LEU A 22 -5.59 -8.57 8.51
N LYS A 23 -6.24 -7.89 7.56
CA LYS A 23 -6.70 -6.51 7.79
C LYS A 23 -7.67 -6.42 8.97
N MET A 24 -8.47 -7.44 9.21
CA MET A 24 -9.49 -7.43 10.26
C MET A 24 -8.96 -7.94 11.61
N ASN A 25 -8.05 -8.91 11.58
CA ASN A 25 -7.50 -9.55 12.78
C ASN A 25 -6.15 -8.96 13.21
N ASP A 26 -5.36 -8.43 12.27
CA ASP A 26 -4.02 -7.91 12.49
C ASP A 26 -3.97 -6.39 12.31
N ARG A 27 -3.81 -5.68 13.43
CA ARG A 27 -3.73 -4.21 13.44
C ARG A 27 -2.46 -3.68 12.75
N HIS A 28 -1.38 -4.46 12.74
CA HIS A 28 -0.14 -4.08 12.08
C HIS A 28 -0.34 -4.09 10.56
N PHE A 29 -0.92 -5.17 10.04
CA PHE A 29 -1.27 -5.28 8.63
C PHE A 29 -2.24 -4.18 8.20
N ALA A 30 -3.29 -3.92 9.00
CA ALA A 30 -4.24 -2.85 8.73
C ALA A 30 -3.58 -1.48 8.59
N ARG A 31 -2.62 -1.17 9.47
CA ARG A 31 -1.88 0.10 9.45
C ARG A 31 -0.96 0.21 8.23
N LEU A 32 -0.19 -0.84 7.92
CA LEU A 32 0.68 -0.86 6.73
C LEU A 32 -0.10 -0.74 5.43
N PHE A 33 -1.28 -1.36 5.37
CA PHE A 33 -2.16 -1.27 4.22
C PHE A 33 -2.70 0.15 4.02
N ASP A 34 -3.09 0.82 5.11
CA ASP A 34 -3.53 2.21 5.07
C ASP A 34 -2.39 3.15 4.66
N ASP A 35 -1.19 2.93 5.19
CA ASP A 35 0.03 3.68 4.84
C ASP A 35 0.34 3.55 3.35
N TYR A 36 0.33 2.32 2.82
CA TYR A 36 0.56 2.05 1.40
C TYR A 36 -0.48 2.76 0.53
N HIS A 37 -1.75 2.73 0.96
CA HIS A 37 -2.84 3.37 0.26
C HIS A 37 -2.70 4.90 0.25
N ASN A 38 -2.34 5.50 1.38
CA ASN A 38 -2.09 6.94 1.46
C ASN A 38 -0.93 7.35 0.55
N LEU A 39 0.14 6.54 0.52
CA LEU A 39 1.31 6.76 -0.30
C LEU A 39 0.99 6.70 -1.81
N ASP A 40 0.22 5.70 -2.23
CA ASP A 40 -0.24 5.58 -3.62
C ASP A 40 -1.09 6.79 -4.03
N HIS A 41 -2.00 7.21 -3.15
CA HIS A 41 -2.83 8.39 -3.38
C HIS A 41 -2.03 9.70 -3.43
N GLU A 42 -0.97 9.81 -2.63
CA GLU A 42 -0.06 10.94 -2.66
C GLU A 42 0.77 10.98 -3.95
N VAL A 43 1.31 9.83 -4.39
CA VAL A 43 1.98 9.71 -5.69
C VAL A 43 1.06 10.14 -6.82
N ILE A 44 -0.21 9.68 -6.83
CA ILE A 44 -1.19 10.07 -7.86
C ILE A 44 -1.43 11.58 -7.84
N ARG A 45 -1.58 12.20 -6.66
CA ARG A 45 -1.76 13.67 -6.55
C ARG A 45 -0.57 14.45 -7.08
N ILE A 46 0.64 13.95 -6.82
CA ILE A 46 1.88 14.53 -7.34
C ILE A 46 1.93 14.37 -8.85
N GLU A 47 1.60 13.19 -9.38
CA GLU A 47 1.58 12.93 -10.82
C GLU A 47 0.49 13.73 -11.56
N GLU A 48 -0.66 13.96 -10.92
CA GLU A 48 -1.72 14.85 -11.43
C GLU A 48 -1.33 16.34 -11.34
N GLY A 49 -0.15 16.67 -10.81
CA GLY A 49 0.36 18.03 -10.71
C GLY A 49 -0.39 18.90 -9.70
N VAL A 50 -1.17 18.27 -8.82
CA VAL A 50 -1.86 18.95 -7.70
C VAL A 50 -0.85 19.47 -6.70
N GLU A 51 0.28 18.77 -6.56
CA GLU A 51 1.33 19.08 -5.60
C GLU A 51 2.68 19.27 -6.34
N ASN A 52 3.28 20.47 -6.24
CA ASN A 52 4.62 20.74 -6.79
C ASN A 52 5.68 20.15 -5.85
N THR A 53 5.83 18.82 -5.85
CA THR A 53 6.85 18.16 -5.04
C THR A 53 8.16 18.00 -5.80
N SER A 54 9.28 18.07 -5.08
CA SER A 54 10.60 17.77 -5.63
C SER A 54 10.73 16.31 -6.07
N ASP A 55 11.57 16.07 -7.07
CA ASP A 55 11.92 14.72 -7.57
C ASP A 55 12.39 13.79 -6.43
N ASP A 56 13.12 14.34 -5.45
CA ASP A 56 13.57 13.65 -4.24
C ASP A 56 12.42 13.13 -3.35
N TYR A 57 11.29 13.86 -3.32
CA TYR A 57 10.11 13.43 -2.60
C TYR A 57 9.48 12.22 -3.27
N LEU A 58 9.32 12.25 -4.58
CA LEU A 58 8.79 11.14 -5.36
C LEU A 58 9.69 9.90 -5.26
N GLU A 59 11.01 10.06 -5.27
CA GLU A 59 11.96 8.97 -4.98
C GLU A 59 11.77 8.39 -3.57
N SER A 60 11.59 9.25 -2.56
CA SER A 60 11.32 8.81 -1.19
C SER A 60 10.01 8.03 -1.11
N LEU A 61 8.97 8.48 -1.81
CA LEU A 61 7.68 7.78 -1.88
C LEU A 61 7.82 6.41 -2.54
N LYS A 62 8.58 6.31 -3.64
CA LYS A 62 8.87 5.02 -4.28
C LYS A 62 9.58 4.05 -3.34
N LYS A 63 10.56 4.53 -2.56
CA LYS A 63 11.26 3.72 -1.56
C LYS A 63 10.31 3.23 -0.46
N GLN A 64 9.48 4.11 0.07
CA GLN A 64 8.50 3.74 1.09
C GLN A 64 7.46 2.76 0.54
N ARG A 65 6.95 2.98 -0.67
CA ARG A 65 6.02 2.05 -1.35
C ARG A 65 6.62 0.64 -1.43
N LEU A 66 7.89 0.54 -1.83
CA LEU A 66 8.59 -0.75 -1.89
C LEU A 66 8.73 -1.38 -0.50
N HIS A 67 9.09 -0.60 0.51
CA HIS A 67 9.26 -1.07 1.88
C HIS A 67 7.93 -1.57 2.49
N LEU A 68 6.84 -0.83 2.27
CA LEU A 68 5.49 -1.23 2.71
C LEU A 68 5.05 -2.51 2.01
N LYS A 69 5.32 -2.64 0.71
CA LYS A 69 5.04 -3.87 -0.04
C LYS A 69 5.81 -5.06 0.53
N ASP A 70 7.08 -4.89 0.84
CA ASP A 70 7.92 -5.94 1.44
C ASP A 70 7.39 -6.38 2.81
N GLN A 71 7.02 -5.42 3.67
CA GLN A 71 6.41 -5.72 4.97
C GLN A 71 5.07 -6.45 4.83
N LEU A 72 4.18 -5.98 3.95
CA LEU A 72 2.91 -6.65 3.68
C LEU A 72 3.12 -8.09 3.19
N TYR A 73 4.08 -8.29 2.29
CA TYR A 73 4.44 -9.62 1.78
C TYR A 73 5.03 -10.53 2.88
N SER A 74 5.88 -9.98 3.74
CA SER A 74 6.45 -10.69 4.89
C SER A 74 5.38 -11.17 5.87
N ILE A 75 4.39 -10.33 6.17
CA ILE A 75 3.25 -10.70 7.02
C ILE A 75 2.40 -11.79 6.35
N LEU A 76 2.09 -11.63 5.05
CA LEU A 76 1.33 -12.63 4.30
C LEU A 76 2.01 -13.99 4.28
N LYS A 77 3.33 -14.00 4.11
CA LYS A 77 4.15 -15.21 4.13
C LYS A 77 4.23 -15.82 5.53
N SER A 78 4.30 -15.00 6.58
CA SER A 78 4.34 -15.44 7.98
C SER A 78 2.98 -15.97 8.48
N ALA A 79 1.88 -15.55 7.85
CA ALA A 79 0.54 -16.02 8.14
C ALA A 79 0.18 -17.34 7.41
N SER A 80 1.11 -17.94 6.65
CA SER A 80 0.97 -19.25 5.97
C SER A 80 1.51 -20.41 6.79
#